data_AF-A0A382TMP2-F1
#
_entry.id   AF-A0A382TMP2-F1
#
_cell.length_a   1.000
_cell.length_b   1.000
_cell.length_c   1.000
_cell.angle_alpha   90.00
_cell.angle_beta   90.00
_cell.angle_gamma   90.00
#
_symmetry.space_group_name_H-M   'P 1'
#
loop_
_entity.id
_entity.type
_entity.pdbx_description
1 polymer ?
#
loop_
_entity_poly.entity_id
_entity_poly.type
_entity_poly.pdbx_seq_one_letter_code
_entity_poly.pdbx_strand_id
1 'polypeptide(L)'
;RVHTNFNQAATATGRLSSSNPNLQNIPVRTEFSRRIRKAFLPAKDWKLLSADYSQIELRILAHLANEEILINAFHKNEDIHSLTARLIFEKEEINSDERRVGKTINFGVIYGMGIKKFARSTGVSTLEAKEFLIKYKERYSKIFKYLELQERLALSKGYVETIFGRKREFKFDKNGLGRLKGKDPYEIDLQSARRAGMEAQSLRAAANAPIQGSSADIIKVAMIQLNKKFIEMNIQAKMLLQVHDELLFEVEPDTLQVTTNLIKDTMEDCVKLNVPLLVDIGIGDNWMETK
;
A
#
# COMPACT_ATOMS: atom_id res chain seq x y z
N ARG A 1 3.87 -20.78 -22.14
CA ARG A 1 3.70 -19.88 -20.96
C ARG A 1 2.47 -19.02 -21.19
N VAL A 2 1.84 -18.49 -20.14
CA VAL A 2 0.77 -17.46 -20.27
C VAL A 2 1.44 -16.09 -20.29
N HIS A 3 1.09 -15.24 -21.25
CA HIS A 3 1.65 -13.90 -21.41
C HIS A 3 0.56 -12.86 -21.13
N THR A 4 0.61 -12.24 -19.95
CA THR A 4 -0.30 -11.13 -19.59
C THR A 4 0.22 -9.81 -20.17
N ASN A 5 -0.69 -8.86 -20.39
CA ASN A 5 -0.35 -7.48 -20.72
C ASN A 5 -0.30 -6.63 -19.44
N PHE A 6 0.88 -6.08 -19.13
CA PHE A 6 1.03 -5.04 -18.10
C PHE A 6 0.87 -3.65 -18.74
N ASN A 7 -0.12 -2.90 -18.27
CA ASN A 7 -0.46 -1.59 -18.81
C ASN A 7 0.09 -0.49 -17.89
N GLN A 8 1.06 0.27 -18.38
CA GLN A 8 1.75 1.30 -17.59
C GLN A 8 0.97 2.62 -17.47
N ALA A 9 0.16 2.95 -18.48
CA ALA A 9 -0.57 4.22 -18.60
C ALA A 9 -2.09 4.09 -18.40
N ALA A 10 -2.54 3.09 -17.63
CA ALA A 10 -3.96 2.80 -17.45
C ALA A 10 -4.54 3.31 -16.12
N THR A 11 -3.74 3.38 -15.04
CA THR A 11 -4.24 3.71 -13.71
C THR A 11 -3.91 5.15 -13.31
N ALA A 12 -4.84 5.82 -12.63
CA ALA A 12 -4.65 7.21 -12.17
C ALA A 12 -3.61 7.37 -11.06
N THR A 13 -3.26 6.29 -10.35
CA THR A 13 -2.24 6.29 -9.29
C THR A 13 -0.86 5.84 -9.78
N GLY A 14 -0.74 5.47 -11.06
CA GLY A 14 0.53 5.03 -11.63
C GLY A 14 0.88 3.56 -11.36
N ARG A 15 0.01 2.77 -10.71
CA ARG A 15 0.16 1.31 -10.64
C ARG A 15 0.11 0.70 -12.04
N LEU A 16 0.83 -0.41 -12.22
CA LEU A 16 0.58 -1.27 -13.38
C LEU A 16 -0.82 -1.89 -13.23
N SER A 17 -1.52 -2.09 -14.34
CA SER A 17 -2.70 -2.96 -14.38
C SER A 17 -2.44 -4.15 -15.30
N SER A 18 -3.09 -5.27 -15.03
CA SER A 18 -2.92 -6.50 -15.82
C SER A 18 -4.18 -6.81 -16.62
N SER A 19 -4.02 -7.31 -17.85
CA SER A 19 -5.11 -7.71 -18.74
C SER A 19 -4.70 -8.88 -19.63
N ASN A 20 -5.66 -9.68 -20.08
CA ASN A 20 -5.48 -10.80 -21.01
C ASN A 20 -4.37 -11.81 -20.59
N PRO A 21 -4.50 -12.50 -19.44
CA PRO A 21 -5.53 -12.37 -18.39
C PRO A 21 -5.15 -11.32 -17.34
N ASN A 22 -6.12 -10.86 -16.54
CA ASN A 22 -5.83 -9.99 -15.40
C ASN A 22 -5.34 -10.81 -14.19
N LEU A 23 -4.02 -10.87 -14.02
CA LEU A 23 -3.35 -11.62 -12.96
C LEU A 23 -3.36 -10.91 -11.61
N GLN A 24 -3.69 -9.61 -11.55
CA GLN A 24 -3.86 -8.90 -10.29
C GLN A 24 -5.15 -9.29 -9.56
N ASN A 25 -6.13 -9.86 -10.27
CA ASN A 25 -7.42 -10.24 -9.69
C ASN A 25 -7.48 -11.69 -9.22
N ILE A 26 -6.38 -12.46 -9.26
CA ILE A 26 -6.37 -13.85 -8.80
C ILE A 26 -6.49 -13.86 -7.26
N PRO A 27 -7.62 -14.33 -6.70
CA PRO A 27 -7.83 -14.28 -5.25
C PRO A 27 -6.82 -15.17 -4.51
N VAL A 28 -6.69 -14.97 -3.20
CA VAL A 28 -5.74 -15.73 -2.36
C VAL A 28 -6.46 -16.59 -1.30
N ARG A 29 -7.69 -16.22 -0.94
CA ARG A 29 -8.32 -16.68 0.30
C ARG A 29 -9.15 -17.94 0.16
N THR A 30 -9.72 -18.22 -1.01
CA THR A 30 -10.61 -19.37 -1.20
C THR A 30 -9.82 -20.61 -1.61
N GLU A 31 -10.32 -21.79 -1.28
CA GLU A 31 -9.70 -23.05 -1.71
C GLU A 31 -9.54 -23.11 -3.24
N PHE A 32 -10.58 -22.69 -3.96
CA PHE A 32 -10.53 -22.57 -5.42
C PHE A 32 -9.41 -21.64 -5.90
N SER A 33 -9.24 -20.47 -5.27
CA SER A 33 -8.19 -19.54 -5.68
C SER A 33 -6.78 -20.05 -5.36
N ARG A 34 -6.63 -20.81 -4.26
CA ARG A 34 -5.37 -21.50 -3.94
C ARG A 34 -5.03 -22.56 -5.00
N ARG A 35 -6.02 -23.30 -5.50
CA ARG A 35 -5.85 -24.26 -6.60
C ARG A 35 -5.40 -23.57 -7.89
N ILE A 36 -5.93 -22.39 -8.21
CA ILE A 36 -5.47 -21.60 -9.36
C ILE A 36 -3.99 -21.23 -9.21
N ARG A 37 -3.58 -20.70 -8.05
CA ARG A 37 -2.17 -20.33 -7.80
C ARG A 37 -1.22 -21.53 -7.87
N LYS A 38 -1.66 -22.72 -7.45
CA LYS A 38 -0.89 -23.98 -7.62
C LYS A 38 -0.59 -24.34 -9.08
N ALA A 39 -1.38 -23.86 -10.04
CA ALA A 39 -1.16 -24.11 -11.46
C ALA A 39 -0.09 -23.20 -12.08
N PHE A 40 0.40 -22.20 -11.35
CA PHE A 40 1.54 -21.39 -11.78
C PHE A 40 2.82 -22.07 -11.34
N LEU A 41 3.48 -22.72 -12.29
CA LEU A 41 4.71 -23.49 -12.10
C LEU A 41 5.91 -22.73 -12.69
N PRO A 42 7.10 -22.88 -12.09
CA PRO A 42 8.34 -22.38 -12.67
C PRO A 42 8.73 -23.18 -13.92
N ALA A 43 9.82 -22.77 -14.59
CA ALA A 43 10.51 -23.63 -15.53
C ALA A 43 10.89 -24.97 -14.89
N LYS A 44 11.12 -26.01 -15.72
CA LYS A 44 11.50 -27.33 -15.23
C LYS A 44 12.76 -27.22 -14.35
N ASP A 45 12.73 -27.88 -13.19
CA ASP A 45 13.80 -27.91 -12.19
C ASP A 45 14.12 -26.55 -11.53
N TRP A 46 13.35 -25.49 -11.82
CA TRP A 46 13.50 -24.16 -11.19
C TRP A 46 12.53 -24.01 -10.01
N LYS A 47 12.73 -22.96 -9.19
CA LYS A 47 11.82 -22.59 -8.09
C LYS A 47 11.11 -21.27 -8.41
N LEU A 48 9.92 -21.08 -7.86
CA LEU A 48 9.31 -19.74 -7.79
C LEU A 48 9.74 -19.05 -6.50
N LEU A 49 10.01 -17.75 -6.61
CA LEU A 49 10.34 -16.87 -5.51
C LEU A 49 9.39 -15.67 -5.54
N SER A 50 8.65 -15.46 -4.46
CA SER A 50 7.82 -14.27 -4.22
C SER A 50 8.57 -13.32 -3.30
N ALA A 51 8.59 -12.05 -3.64
CA ALA A 51 9.10 -10.97 -2.80
C ALA A 51 8.00 -9.92 -2.64
N ASP A 52 7.48 -9.76 -1.42
CA ASP A 52 6.32 -8.91 -1.13
C ASP A 52 6.68 -7.83 -0.11
N TYR A 53 6.37 -6.57 -0.40
CA TYR A 53 6.68 -5.51 0.55
C TYR A 53 5.72 -5.52 1.75
N SER A 54 6.25 -5.73 2.95
CA SER A 54 5.46 -5.80 4.17
C SER A 54 4.89 -4.42 4.54
N GLN A 55 3.58 -4.24 4.33
CA GLN A 55 2.82 -3.04 4.73
C GLN A 55 3.37 -1.73 4.14
N ILE A 56 3.82 -1.76 2.88
CA ILE A 56 4.49 -0.62 2.23
C ILE A 56 3.69 0.69 2.30
N GLU A 57 2.37 0.63 2.13
CA GLU A 57 1.54 1.84 2.18
C GLU A 57 1.52 2.50 3.58
N LEU A 58 1.55 1.70 4.66
CA LEU A 58 1.63 2.24 6.02
C LEU A 58 3.03 2.82 6.31
N ARG A 59 4.08 2.19 5.79
CA ARG A 59 5.46 2.71 5.88
C ARG A 59 5.59 4.06 5.17
N ILE A 60 5.07 4.14 3.94
CA ILE A 60 5.02 5.38 3.16
C ILE A 60 4.21 6.45 3.90
N LEU A 61 3.04 6.10 4.45
CA LEU A 61 2.23 7.04 5.21
C LEU A 61 2.98 7.58 6.44
N ALA A 62 3.64 6.69 7.21
CA ALA A 62 4.43 7.09 8.37
C ALA A 62 5.56 8.06 7.99
N HIS A 63 6.24 7.79 6.87
CA HIS A 63 7.26 8.68 6.32
C HIS A 63 6.70 10.04 5.89
N LEU A 64 5.63 10.06 5.09
CA LEU A 64 5.03 11.28 4.54
C LEU A 64 4.41 12.17 5.63
N ALA A 65 3.81 11.56 6.64
CA ALA A 65 3.23 12.26 7.79
C ALA A 65 4.26 12.63 8.86
N ASN A 66 5.47 12.05 8.80
CA ASN A 66 6.47 12.12 9.85
C ASN A 66 5.91 11.76 11.24
N GLU A 67 5.18 10.64 11.30
CA GLU A 67 4.50 10.15 12.52
C GLU A 67 5.43 9.28 13.36
N GLU A 68 6.00 9.84 14.43
CA GLU A 68 7.06 9.19 15.21
C GLU A 68 6.64 7.84 15.80
N ILE A 69 5.37 7.70 16.21
CA ILE A 69 4.90 6.46 16.82
C ILE A 69 5.03 5.31 15.82
N LEU A 70 4.60 5.51 14.57
CA LEU A 70 4.73 4.48 13.53
C LEU A 70 6.17 4.33 13.06
N ILE A 71 6.92 5.43 12.92
CA ILE A 71 8.33 5.37 12.53
C ILE A 71 9.11 4.49 13.51
N ASN A 72 8.98 4.77 14.82
CA ASN A 72 9.65 4.01 15.87
C ASN A 72 9.21 2.54 15.90
N ALA A 73 7.91 2.28 15.71
CA ALA A 73 7.39 0.92 15.65
C ALA A 73 8.00 0.12 14.49
N PHE A 74 8.10 0.72 13.31
CA PHE A 74 8.73 0.07 12.15
C PHE A 74 10.23 -0.19 12.35
N HIS A 75 10.96 0.73 12.98
CA HIS A 75 12.38 0.52 13.32
C HIS A 75 12.59 -0.60 14.33
N LYS A 76 11.65 -0.78 15.26
CA LYS A 76 11.67 -1.87 16.26
C LYS A 76 11.08 -3.18 15.73
N ASN A 77 10.67 -3.22 14.46
CA ASN A 77 9.95 -4.35 13.86
C ASN A 77 8.72 -4.79 14.68
N GLU A 78 8.03 -3.82 15.30
CA GLU A 78 6.81 -4.06 16.06
C GLU A 78 5.63 -4.33 15.11
N ASP A 79 4.71 -5.19 15.54
CA ASP A 79 3.45 -5.39 14.83
C ASP A 79 2.56 -4.15 14.94
N ILE A 80 2.51 -3.37 13.86
CA ILE A 80 1.78 -2.10 13.82
C ILE A 80 0.26 -2.25 14.00
N HIS A 81 -0.32 -3.40 13.67
CA HIS A 81 -1.73 -3.67 13.90
C HIS A 81 -1.99 -3.88 15.37
N SER A 82 -1.07 -4.60 16.03
CA SER A 82 -1.11 -4.81 17.46
C SER A 82 -0.88 -3.52 18.24
N LEU A 83 0.12 -2.73 17.84
CA LEU A 83 0.35 -1.39 18.40
C LEU A 83 -0.90 -0.52 18.31
N THR A 84 -1.52 -0.47 17.12
CA THR A 84 -2.74 0.31 16.92
C THR A 84 -3.88 -0.18 17.79
N ALA A 85 -4.05 -1.49 17.93
CA ALA A 85 -5.06 -2.07 18.83
C ALA A 85 -4.79 -1.67 20.29
N ARG A 86 -3.56 -1.79 20.79
CA ARG A 86 -3.18 -1.34 22.14
C ARG A 86 -3.55 0.13 22.38
N LEU A 87 -3.33 1.00 21.39
CA LEU A 87 -3.62 2.42 21.49
C LEU A 87 -5.11 2.77 21.52
N ILE A 88 -5.96 2.02 20.79
CA ILE A 88 -7.41 2.30 20.75
C ILE A 88 -8.19 1.58 21.86
N PHE A 89 -7.76 0.38 22.24
CA PHE A 89 -8.33 -0.36 23.38
C PHE A 89 -7.73 0.09 24.71
N GLU A 90 -6.63 0.84 24.69
CA GLU A 90 -5.90 1.33 25.87
C GLU A 90 -5.52 0.18 26.81
N LYS A 91 -4.91 -0.85 26.22
CA LYS A 91 -4.55 -2.11 26.86
C LYS A 91 -3.17 -2.57 26.38
N GLU A 92 -2.37 -3.14 27.27
CA GLU A 92 -1.04 -3.66 26.90
C GLU A 92 -1.13 -5.00 26.15
N GLU A 93 -1.91 -5.95 26.67
CA GLU A 93 -2.08 -7.25 26.03
C GLU A 93 -3.34 -7.28 25.16
N ILE A 94 -3.18 -7.61 23.89
CA ILE A 94 -4.30 -7.75 22.97
C ILE A 94 -4.46 -9.19 22.47
N ASN A 95 -5.69 -9.58 22.21
CA ASN A 95 -6.00 -10.85 21.54
C ASN A 95 -6.05 -10.69 20.00
N SER A 96 -6.25 -11.80 19.30
CA SER A 96 -6.29 -11.85 17.84
C SER A 96 -7.45 -11.06 17.21
N ASP A 97 -8.60 -11.00 17.90
CA ASP A 97 -9.77 -10.23 17.45
C ASP A 97 -9.52 -8.72 17.59
N GLU A 98 -8.94 -8.27 18.71
CA GLU A 98 -8.55 -6.88 18.95
C GLU A 98 -7.48 -6.44 17.93
N ARG A 99 -6.49 -7.31 17.66
CA ARG A 99 -5.51 -7.09 16.58
C ARG A 99 -6.20 -6.94 15.21
N ARG A 100 -7.24 -7.73 14.92
CA ARG A 100 -8.02 -7.62 13.67
C ARG A 100 -8.73 -6.27 13.58
N VAL A 101 -9.22 -5.72 14.70
CA VAL A 101 -9.75 -4.34 14.75
C VAL A 101 -8.65 -3.34 14.42
N GLY A 102 -7.47 -3.45 15.04
CA GLY A 102 -6.30 -2.63 14.75
C GLY A 102 -5.84 -2.69 13.28
N LYS A 103 -5.93 -3.87 12.66
CA LYS A 103 -5.70 -4.04 11.21
C LYS A 103 -6.75 -3.32 10.38
N THR A 104 -8.02 -3.52 10.72
CA THR A 104 -9.14 -2.96 9.97
C THR A 104 -9.15 -1.43 10.05
N ILE A 105 -8.77 -0.83 11.18
CA ILE A 105 -8.73 0.64 11.30
C ILE A 105 -7.56 1.22 10.51
N ASN A 106 -6.37 0.60 10.53
CA ASN A 106 -5.23 1.06 9.76
C ASN A 106 -5.53 1.12 8.25
N PHE A 107 -6.06 0.03 7.68
CA PHE A 107 -6.46 0.02 6.29
C PHE A 107 -7.74 0.85 6.05
N GLY A 108 -8.65 0.89 7.02
CA GLY A 108 -9.87 1.66 6.94
C GLY A 108 -9.60 3.16 6.81
N VAL A 109 -8.72 3.70 7.66
CA VAL A 109 -8.36 5.12 7.63
C VAL A 109 -7.61 5.47 6.35
N ILE A 110 -6.61 4.68 5.95
CA ILE A 110 -5.91 4.90 4.68
C ILE A 110 -6.89 4.94 3.52
N TYR A 111 -7.96 4.13 3.52
CA TYR A 111 -8.89 4.11 2.38
C TYR A 111 -10.17 4.92 2.60
N GLY A 112 -10.21 5.79 3.61
CA GLY A 112 -11.35 6.65 3.89
C GLY A 112 -12.64 5.88 4.17
N MET A 113 -12.52 4.72 4.81
CA MET A 113 -13.63 3.88 5.24
C MET A 113 -14.52 4.63 6.22
N GLY A 114 -15.82 4.68 5.92
CA GLY A 114 -16.81 5.28 6.83
C GLY A 114 -17.05 4.44 8.08
N ILE A 115 -17.43 5.09 9.18
CA ILE A 115 -17.65 4.49 10.51
C ILE A 115 -18.61 3.30 10.47
N LYS A 116 -19.71 3.39 9.70
CA LYS A 116 -20.68 2.29 9.56
C LYS A 116 -20.05 1.03 8.93
N LYS A 117 -19.17 1.22 7.93
CA LYS A 117 -18.47 0.12 7.27
C LYS A 117 -17.42 -0.48 8.21
N PHE A 118 -16.70 0.37 8.95
CA PHE A 118 -15.75 -0.08 9.97
C PHE A 118 -16.44 -0.95 11.03
N ALA A 119 -17.52 -0.46 11.65
CA ALA A 119 -18.30 -1.20 12.64
C ALA A 119 -18.76 -2.57 12.12
N ARG A 120 -19.30 -2.61 10.90
CA ARG A 120 -19.72 -3.87 10.25
C ARG A 120 -18.55 -4.83 10.00
N SER A 121 -17.38 -4.31 9.62
CA SER A 121 -16.19 -5.13 9.34
C SER A 121 -15.50 -5.67 10.59
N THR A 122 -15.66 -5.00 11.74
CA THR A 122 -15.03 -5.41 13.01
C THR A 122 -15.98 -6.11 13.96
N GLY A 123 -17.30 -5.95 13.79
CA GLY A 123 -18.33 -6.51 14.66
C GLY A 123 -18.63 -5.65 15.90
N VAL A 124 -17.98 -4.50 16.05
CA VAL A 124 -18.21 -3.58 17.18
C VAL A 124 -19.42 -2.67 16.92
N SER A 125 -19.96 -2.07 17.97
CA SER A 125 -21.07 -1.13 17.85
C SER A 125 -20.65 0.15 17.09
N THR A 126 -21.63 0.87 16.55
CA THR A 126 -21.33 2.16 15.90
C THR A 126 -20.81 3.21 16.89
N LEU A 127 -21.14 3.08 18.18
CA LEU A 127 -20.63 3.97 19.22
C LEU A 127 -19.15 3.69 19.48
N GLU A 128 -18.78 2.44 19.75
CA GLU A 128 -17.37 2.03 19.92
C GLU A 128 -16.53 2.36 18.67
N ALA A 129 -17.08 2.16 17.48
CA ALA A 129 -16.42 2.53 16.23
C ALA A 129 -16.09 4.03 16.15
N LYS A 130 -16.95 4.91 16.68
CA LYS A 130 -16.68 6.35 16.75
C LYS A 130 -15.58 6.63 17.77
N GLU A 131 -15.64 6.03 18.95
CA GLU A 131 -14.65 6.21 20.01
C GLU A 131 -13.26 5.76 19.56
N PHE A 132 -13.15 4.58 18.94
CA PHE A 132 -11.89 4.09 18.38
C PHE A 132 -11.33 5.03 17.31
N LEU A 133 -12.18 5.61 16.46
CA LEU A 133 -11.72 6.57 15.45
C LEU A 133 -11.23 7.88 16.09
N ILE A 134 -11.87 8.35 17.17
CA ILE A 134 -11.42 9.54 17.92
C ILE A 134 -10.05 9.27 18.54
N LYS A 135 -9.91 8.18 19.30
CA LYS A 135 -8.62 7.78 19.90
C LYS A 135 -7.53 7.61 18.83
N TYR A 136 -7.85 6.94 17.72
CA TYR A 136 -6.90 6.76 16.62
C TYR A 136 -6.44 8.10 16.02
N LYS A 137 -7.35 9.06 15.85
CA LYS A 137 -7.02 10.43 15.39
C LYS A 137 -6.15 11.19 16.36
N GLU A 138 -6.41 11.08 17.65
CA GLU A 138 -5.62 11.72 18.69
C GLU A 138 -4.21 11.14 18.76
N ARG A 139 -4.10 9.81 18.72
CA ARG A 139 -2.80 9.10 18.79
C ARG A 139 -1.96 9.32 17.53
N TYR A 140 -2.57 9.35 16.34
CA TYR A 140 -1.86 9.56 15.07
C TYR A 140 -2.16 10.92 14.44
N SER A 141 -2.06 11.99 15.25
CA SER A 141 -2.47 13.34 14.83
C SER A 141 -1.76 13.85 13.57
N LYS A 142 -0.49 13.46 13.35
CA LYS A 142 0.28 13.92 12.19
C LYS A 142 -0.19 13.29 10.90
N ILE A 143 -0.60 12.01 10.96
CA ILE A 143 -1.24 11.33 9.83
C ILE A 143 -2.48 12.10 9.38
N PHE A 144 -3.37 12.46 10.31
CA PHE A 144 -4.60 13.15 9.93
C PHE A 144 -4.34 14.57 9.41
N LYS A 145 -3.39 15.30 10.01
CA LYS A 145 -2.94 16.59 9.48
C LYS A 145 -2.39 16.47 8.05
N TYR A 146 -1.62 15.41 7.78
CA TYR A 146 -1.10 15.13 6.45
C TYR A 146 -2.22 14.82 5.45
N LEU A 147 -3.15 13.91 5.79
CA LEU A 147 -4.26 13.54 4.91
C LEU A 147 -5.16 14.75 4.59
N GLU A 148 -5.44 15.59 5.58
CA GLU A 148 -6.19 16.83 5.40
C GLU A 148 -5.45 17.85 4.53
N LEU A 149 -4.12 17.93 4.67
CA LEU A 149 -3.31 18.77 3.80
C LEU A 149 -3.40 18.29 2.34
N GLN A 150 -3.39 16.98 2.07
CA GLN A 150 -3.54 16.46 0.71
C GLN A 150 -4.91 16.79 0.10
N GLU A 151 -5.98 16.73 0.90
CA GLU A 151 -7.32 17.19 0.48
C GLU A 151 -7.30 18.68 0.11
N ARG A 152 -6.71 19.52 0.95
CA ARG A 152 -6.58 20.97 0.71
C ARG A 152 -5.73 21.28 -0.52
N LEU A 153 -4.62 20.56 -0.72
CA LEU A 153 -3.76 20.71 -1.90
C LEU A 153 -4.51 20.33 -3.19
N ALA A 154 -5.32 19.27 -3.17
CA ALA A 154 -6.14 18.93 -4.32
C ALA A 154 -7.15 20.04 -4.65
N LEU A 155 -7.77 20.66 -3.65
CA LEU A 155 -8.70 21.77 -3.85
C LEU A 155 -8.01 23.04 -4.35
N SER A 156 -6.90 23.41 -3.73
CA SER A 156 -6.13 24.62 -4.02
C SER A 156 -5.38 24.53 -5.35
N LYS A 157 -4.63 23.45 -5.60
CA LYS A 157 -3.76 23.31 -6.77
C LYS A 157 -4.42 22.52 -7.91
N GLY A 158 -5.38 21.66 -7.60
CA GLY A 158 -5.99 20.73 -8.56
C GLY A 158 -5.21 19.42 -8.72
N TYR A 159 -4.18 19.15 -7.91
CA TYR A 159 -3.43 17.90 -7.94
C TYR A 159 -2.70 17.64 -6.61
N VAL A 160 -2.25 16.40 -6.43
CA VAL A 160 -1.33 15.97 -5.37
C VAL A 160 -0.17 15.17 -5.98
N GLU A 161 0.92 15.01 -5.24
CA GLU A 161 2.18 14.44 -5.72
C GLU A 161 2.66 13.25 -4.88
N THR A 162 3.33 12.30 -5.51
CA THR A 162 4.08 11.22 -4.83
C THR A 162 5.45 11.72 -4.35
N ILE A 163 6.18 10.87 -3.59
CA ILE A 163 7.57 11.16 -3.18
C ILE A 163 8.52 11.43 -4.35
N PHE A 164 8.19 10.94 -5.56
CA PHE A 164 8.95 11.16 -6.80
C PHE A 164 8.34 12.23 -7.71
N GLY A 165 7.36 13.00 -7.22
CA GLY A 165 6.75 14.10 -7.96
C GLY A 165 5.72 13.69 -9.02
N ARG A 166 5.26 12.42 -9.04
CA ARG A 166 4.16 12.02 -9.93
C ARG A 166 2.89 12.74 -9.50
N LYS A 167 2.30 13.53 -10.41
CA LYS A 167 1.05 14.24 -10.19
C LYS A 167 -0.16 13.36 -10.48
N ARG A 168 -1.17 13.44 -9.61
CA ARG A 168 -2.54 13.02 -9.91
C ARG A 168 -3.45 14.23 -9.86
N GLU A 169 -4.08 14.54 -10.99
CA GLU A 169 -5.03 15.65 -11.10
C GLU A 169 -6.40 15.31 -10.54
N PHE A 170 -7.06 16.32 -9.99
CA PHE A 170 -8.42 16.27 -9.47
C PHE A 170 -9.22 17.45 -10.03
N LYS A 171 -10.33 17.14 -10.68
CA LYS A 171 -11.27 18.13 -11.22
C LYS A 171 -12.47 18.21 -10.28
N PHE A 172 -12.71 19.41 -9.75
CA PHE A 172 -13.85 19.75 -8.91
C PHE A 172 -14.78 20.69 -9.68
N ASP A 173 -16.07 20.69 -9.35
CA ASP A 173 -17.04 21.58 -10.00
C ASP A 173 -16.69 23.03 -9.65
N LYS A 174 -16.57 23.90 -10.66
CA LYS A 174 -16.27 25.33 -10.46
C LYS A 174 -17.31 26.03 -9.58
N ASN A 175 -18.58 25.61 -9.66
CA ASN A 175 -19.66 26.14 -8.84
C ASN A 175 -19.70 25.49 -7.44
N GLY A 176 -19.04 24.34 -7.27
CA GLY A 176 -18.85 23.61 -6.02
C GLY A 176 -17.49 23.88 -5.39
N LEU A 177 -16.71 22.81 -5.14
CA LEU A 177 -15.41 22.93 -4.48
C LEU A 177 -14.30 23.53 -5.36
N GLY A 178 -14.47 23.55 -6.68
CA GLY A 178 -13.52 24.12 -7.63
C GLY A 178 -13.29 25.63 -7.46
N ARG A 179 -14.21 26.35 -6.82
CA ARG A 179 -14.04 27.76 -6.43
C ARG A 179 -12.90 28.00 -5.42
N LEU A 180 -12.38 26.92 -4.82
CA LEU A 180 -11.27 26.98 -3.87
C LEU A 180 -9.90 26.91 -4.57
N LYS A 181 -9.86 26.69 -5.89
CA LYS A 181 -8.61 26.67 -6.65
C LYS A 181 -7.91 28.03 -6.55
N GLY A 182 -6.61 28.00 -6.28
CA GLY A 182 -5.77 29.18 -6.09
C GLY A 182 -5.78 29.78 -4.67
N LYS A 183 -6.65 29.31 -3.77
CA LYS A 183 -6.61 29.71 -2.36
C LYS A 183 -5.42 29.09 -1.62
N ASP A 184 -4.98 29.71 -0.54
CA ASP A 184 -4.03 29.07 0.37
C ASP A 184 -4.64 27.75 0.91
N PRO A 185 -3.97 26.59 0.75
CA PRO A 185 -4.42 25.32 1.32
C PRO A 185 -4.77 25.41 2.81
N TYR A 186 -4.02 26.17 3.61
CA TYR A 186 -4.20 26.22 5.06
C TYR A 186 -5.44 27.01 5.50
N GLU A 187 -6.01 27.84 4.62
CA GLU A 187 -7.25 28.59 4.87
C GLU A 187 -8.52 27.81 4.47
N ILE A 188 -8.36 26.64 3.83
CA ILE A 188 -9.51 25.84 3.37
C ILE A 188 -10.09 25.03 4.54
N ASP A 189 -11.33 25.37 4.91
CA ASP A 189 -12.16 24.58 5.82
C ASP A 189 -12.72 23.32 5.13
N LEU A 190 -12.26 22.16 5.57
CA LEU A 190 -12.71 20.87 5.07
C LEU A 190 -14.08 20.44 5.64
N GLN A 191 -14.52 20.99 6.77
CA GLN A 191 -15.80 20.59 7.36
C GLN A 191 -16.99 20.97 6.48
N SER A 192 -16.94 22.16 5.88
CA SER A 192 -17.92 22.58 4.88
C SER A 192 -17.77 21.79 3.57
N ALA A 193 -16.54 21.43 3.17
CA ALA A 193 -16.27 20.73 1.92
C ALA A 193 -16.67 19.24 1.90
N ARG A 194 -16.68 18.57 3.05
CA ARG A 194 -16.95 17.11 3.17
C ARG A 194 -18.46 16.74 3.16
N ARG A 195 -19.38 17.70 2.95
CA ARG A 195 -20.81 17.55 3.32
C ARG A 195 -21.69 16.61 2.49
N ALA A 196 -21.38 16.27 1.23
CA ALA A 196 -21.84 15.04 0.52
C ALA A 196 -21.68 15.17 -1.01
N GLY A 197 -21.48 14.03 -1.69
CA GLY A 197 -21.47 13.93 -3.16
C GLY A 197 -20.21 13.26 -3.72
N MET A 198 -20.09 13.22 -5.05
CA MET A 198 -18.91 12.70 -5.76
C MET A 198 -17.62 13.42 -5.34
N GLU A 199 -17.69 14.71 -5.00
CA GLU A 199 -16.53 15.49 -4.59
C GLU A 199 -15.88 15.00 -3.28
N ALA A 200 -16.67 14.46 -2.34
CA ALA A 200 -16.12 13.86 -1.13
C ALA A 200 -15.33 12.56 -1.41
N GLN A 201 -15.68 11.84 -2.48
CA GLN A 201 -14.90 10.68 -2.94
C GLN A 201 -13.60 11.13 -3.59
N SER A 202 -13.62 12.21 -4.39
CA SER A 202 -12.42 12.81 -4.96
C SER A 202 -11.46 13.30 -3.89
N LEU A 203 -11.95 13.91 -2.80
CA LEU A 203 -11.11 14.31 -1.66
C LEU A 203 -10.44 13.10 -0.99
N ARG A 204 -11.20 12.04 -0.70
CA ARG A 204 -10.60 10.79 -0.17
C ARG A 204 -9.55 10.21 -1.12
N ALA A 205 -9.83 10.22 -2.42
CA ALA A 205 -8.89 9.75 -3.42
C ALA A 205 -7.62 10.63 -3.49
N ALA A 206 -7.74 11.93 -3.25
CA ALA A 206 -6.60 12.85 -3.15
C ALA A 206 -5.73 12.57 -1.92
N ALA A 207 -6.33 12.33 -0.76
CA ALA A 207 -5.60 11.96 0.45
C ALA A 207 -4.73 10.71 0.25
N ASN A 208 -5.22 9.75 -0.55
CA ASN A 208 -4.60 8.43 -0.69
C ASN A 208 -3.64 8.34 -1.88
N ALA A 209 -3.79 9.22 -2.86
CA ALA A 209 -3.02 9.15 -4.10
C ALA A 209 -1.50 9.26 -3.89
N PRO A 210 -0.97 10.14 -3.00
CA PRO A 210 0.45 10.17 -2.71
C PRO A 210 0.97 8.85 -2.15
N ILE A 211 0.19 8.19 -1.29
CA ILE A 211 0.58 6.92 -0.64
C ILE A 211 0.61 5.79 -1.67
N GLN A 212 -0.50 5.57 -2.37
CA GLN A 212 -0.62 4.50 -3.37
C GLN A 212 0.31 4.72 -4.56
N GLY A 213 0.47 5.97 -5.00
CA GLY A 213 1.34 6.32 -6.10
C GLY A 213 2.81 6.18 -5.74
N SER A 214 3.21 6.57 -4.52
CA SER A 214 4.59 6.35 -4.05
C SER A 214 4.91 4.86 -3.95
N SER A 215 3.96 4.02 -3.53
CA SER A 215 4.10 2.56 -3.54
C SER A 215 4.32 2.04 -4.97
N ALA A 216 3.55 2.57 -5.94
CA ALA A 216 3.73 2.23 -7.36
C ALA A 216 5.07 2.71 -7.93
N ASP A 217 5.58 3.85 -7.47
CA ASP A 217 6.87 4.37 -7.88
C ASP A 217 8.01 3.51 -7.30
N ILE A 218 7.97 3.21 -6.00
CA ILE A 218 8.97 2.38 -5.30
C ILE A 218 9.11 1.01 -5.96
N ILE A 219 8.01 0.31 -6.22
CA ILE A 219 8.09 -1.03 -6.83
C ILE A 219 8.68 -0.97 -8.24
N LYS A 220 8.41 0.10 -9.01
CA LYS A 220 9.02 0.29 -10.34
C LYS A 220 10.51 0.58 -10.25
N VAL A 221 10.94 1.39 -9.28
CA VAL A 221 12.36 1.63 -9.01
C VAL A 221 13.06 0.31 -8.66
N ALA A 222 12.46 -0.49 -7.77
CA ALA A 222 12.96 -1.82 -7.43
C ALA A 222 13.06 -2.72 -8.67
N MET A 223 12.02 -2.77 -9.50
CA MET A 223 12.02 -3.58 -10.73
C MET A 223 13.16 -3.23 -11.67
N ILE A 224 13.40 -1.92 -11.89
CA ILE A 224 14.48 -1.43 -12.76
C ILE A 224 15.85 -1.78 -12.17
N GLN A 225 16.04 -1.57 -10.86
CA GLN A 225 17.31 -1.87 -10.18
C GLN A 225 17.61 -3.37 -10.19
N LEU A 226 16.61 -4.22 -9.93
CA LEU A 226 16.73 -5.67 -9.99
C LEU A 226 17.12 -6.14 -11.40
N ASN A 227 16.42 -5.66 -12.42
CA ASN A 227 16.73 -6.02 -13.80
C ASN A 227 18.17 -5.64 -14.19
N LYS A 228 18.63 -4.45 -13.77
CA LYS A 228 20.01 -4.02 -13.98
C LYS A 228 21.01 -4.95 -13.29
N LYS A 229 20.80 -5.26 -12.00
CA LYS A 229 21.68 -6.14 -11.22
C LYS A 229 21.71 -7.56 -11.77
N PHE A 230 20.59 -8.11 -12.23
CA PHE A 230 20.55 -9.45 -12.85
C PHE A 230 21.40 -9.50 -14.12
N ILE A 231 21.37 -8.46 -14.95
CA ILE A 231 22.21 -8.37 -16.16
C ILE A 231 23.69 -8.23 -15.78
N GLU A 232 24.03 -7.32 -14.86
CA GLU A 232 25.42 -7.04 -14.46
C GLU A 232 26.10 -8.24 -13.78
N MET A 233 25.35 -9.00 -12.98
CA MET A 233 25.85 -10.16 -12.24
C MET A 233 25.61 -11.49 -12.97
N ASN A 234 25.03 -11.46 -14.18
CA ASN A 234 24.65 -12.64 -14.96
C ASN A 234 23.81 -13.67 -14.16
N ILE A 235 22.87 -13.17 -13.34
CA ILE A 235 22.01 -14.00 -12.49
C ILE A 235 20.97 -14.72 -13.36
N GLN A 236 20.87 -16.04 -13.18
CA GLN A 236 19.87 -16.88 -13.84
C GLN A 236 18.53 -16.81 -13.10
N ALA A 237 17.88 -15.65 -13.21
CA ALA A 237 16.54 -15.40 -12.68
C ALA A 237 15.71 -14.59 -13.67
N LYS A 238 14.39 -14.82 -13.68
CA LYS A 238 13.46 -14.05 -14.50
C LYS A 238 12.32 -13.51 -13.65
N MET A 239 12.13 -12.20 -13.68
CA MET A 239 10.94 -11.57 -13.12
C MET A 239 9.74 -11.89 -14.01
N LEU A 240 8.74 -12.57 -13.45
CA LEU A 240 7.58 -13.07 -14.17
C LEU A 240 6.37 -12.15 -14.03
N LEU A 241 6.03 -11.79 -12.80
CA LEU A 241 4.81 -11.05 -12.49
C LEU A 241 5.07 -9.94 -11.48
N GLN A 242 4.29 -8.88 -11.62
CA GLN A 242 4.12 -7.85 -10.60
C GLN A 242 2.64 -7.84 -10.20
N VAL A 243 2.35 -8.10 -8.92
CA VAL A 243 0.98 -8.19 -8.39
C VAL A 243 0.90 -7.38 -7.10
N HIS A 244 0.21 -6.24 -7.14
CA HIS A 244 0.12 -5.30 -6.01
C HIS A 244 1.49 -4.80 -5.52
N ASP A 245 1.97 -5.28 -4.39
CA ASP A 245 3.25 -5.01 -3.75
C ASP A 245 4.26 -6.19 -3.88
N GLU A 246 3.85 -7.24 -4.60
CA GLU A 246 4.61 -8.47 -4.82
C GLU A 246 5.28 -8.52 -6.20
N LEU A 247 6.53 -8.98 -6.23
CA LEU A 247 7.25 -9.43 -7.41
C LEU A 247 7.45 -10.94 -7.37
N LEU A 248 7.09 -11.63 -8.45
CA LEU A 248 7.26 -13.08 -8.59
C LEU A 248 8.35 -13.37 -9.62
N PHE A 249 9.25 -14.28 -9.27
CA PHE A 249 10.39 -14.68 -10.08
C PHE A 249 10.40 -16.21 -10.29
N GLU A 250 10.98 -16.66 -11.39
CA GLU A 250 11.55 -18.02 -11.46
C GLU A 250 13.07 -17.92 -11.33
N VAL A 251 13.64 -18.82 -10.53
CA VAL A 251 15.07 -18.81 -10.17
C VAL A 251 15.63 -20.22 -10.28
N GLU A 252 16.82 -20.34 -10.86
CA GLU A 252 17.57 -21.59 -10.93
C GLU A 252 18.03 -22.05 -9.52
N PRO A 253 17.99 -23.35 -9.18
CA PRO A 253 18.36 -23.83 -7.85
C PRO A 253 19.77 -23.41 -7.40
N ASP A 254 20.74 -23.47 -8.31
CA ASP A 254 22.15 -23.20 -8.01
C ASP A 254 22.39 -21.73 -7.61
N THR A 255 21.57 -20.81 -8.09
CA THR A 255 21.67 -19.37 -7.79
C THR A 255 20.60 -18.88 -6.82
N LEU A 256 19.78 -19.79 -6.26
CA LEU A 256 18.61 -19.44 -5.46
C LEU A 256 18.94 -18.56 -4.26
N GLN A 257 19.95 -18.93 -3.46
CA GLN A 257 20.31 -18.18 -2.26
C GLN A 257 20.87 -16.79 -2.58
N VAL A 258 21.76 -16.71 -3.57
CA VAL A 258 22.36 -15.44 -4.02
C VAL A 258 21.28 -14.51 -4.58
N THR A 259 20.38 -15.05 -5.41
CA THR A 259 19.27 -14.30 -5.99
C THR A 259 18.30 -13.83 -4.91
N THR A 260 18.01 -14.67 -3.91
CA THR A 260 17.12 -14.31 -2.79
C THR A 260 17.64 -13.10 -2.03
N ASN A 261 18.92 -13.13 -1.63
CA ASN A 261 19.54 -12.01 -0.91
C ASN A 261 19.58 -10.76 -1.79
N LEU A 262 19.99 -10.91 -3.05
CA LEU A 262 20.01 -9.80 -4.00
C LEU A 262 18.65 -9.14 -4.18
N ILE A 263 17.58 -9.94 -4.29
CA ILE A 263 16.20 -9.43 -4.43
C ILE A 263 15.81 -8.65 -3.18
N LYS A 264 15.99 -9.28 -2.01
CA LYS A 264 15.61 -8.70 -0.72
C LYS A 264 16.33 -7.36 -0.50
N ASP A 265 17.66 -7.36 -0.55
CA ASP A 265 18.48 -6.17 -0.30
C ASP A 265 18.14 -5.05 -1.30
N THR A 266 17.99 -5.39 -2.58
CA THR A 266 17.65 -4.38 -3.59
C THR A 266 16.28 -3.77 -3.34
N MET A 267 15.27 -4.57 -3.01
CA MET A 267 13.94 -4.04 -2.75
C MET A 267 13.88 -3.23 -1.45
N GLU A 268 14.56 -3.66 -0.39
CA GLU A 268 14.60 -2.94 0.90
C GLU A 268 15.37 -1.62 0.80
N ASP A 269 16.41 -1.54 -0.04
CA ASP A 269 17.28 -0.35 -0.16
C ASP A 269 16.99 0.55 -1.38
N CYS A 270 16.07 0.16 -2.27
CA CYS A 270 15.88 0.87 -3.54
C CYS A 270 15.50 2.35 -3.40
N VAL A 271 14.91 2.73 -2.25
CA VAL A 271 14.47 4.09 -1.93
C VAL A 271 14.71 4.36 -0.44
N LYS A 272 15.30 5.52 -0.13
CA LYS A 272 15.49 5.97 1.26
C LYS A 272 14.23 6.62 1.81
N LEU A 273 13.64 6.01 2.84
CA LEU A 273 12.56 6.58 3.64
C LEU A 273 13.03 6.73 5.10
N ASN A 274 12.28 7.49 5.91
CA ASN A 274 12.53 7.59 7.36
C ASN A 274 12.19 6.29 8.12
N VAL A 275 11.57 5.34 7.43
CA VAL A 275 11.23 4.00 7.92
C VAL A 275 11.91 2.96 7.04
N PRO A 276 12.39 1.83 7.60
CA PRO A 276 12.94 0.77 6.77
C PRO A 276 11.83 0.18 5.90
N LEU A 277 12.14 -0.13 4.64
CA LEU A 277 11.30 -1.05 3.86
C LEU A 277 11.63 -2.47 4.30
N LEU A 278 10.63 -3.36 4.27
CA LEU A 278 10.79 -4.77 4.62
C LEU A 278 10.17 -5.61 3.51
N VAL A 279 10.85 -6.69 3.15
CA VAL A 279 10.40 -7.63 2.12
C VAL A 279 10.31 -9.03 2.70
N ASP A 280 9.11 -9.60 2.59
CA ASP A 280 8.85 -11.00 2.91
C ASP A 280 9.15 -11.85 1.66
N ILE A 281 10.05 -12.82 1.83
CA ILE A 281 10.42 -13.78 0.78
C ILE A 281 9.71 -15.11 1.02
N GLY A 282 9.08 -15.64 -0.02
CA GLY A 282 8.56 -17.01 -0.05
C GLY A 282 9.10 -17.77 -1.26
N ILE A 283 9.46 -19.04 -1.07
CA ILE A 283 10.01 -19.92 -2.12
C ILE A 283 9.18 -21.18 -2.19
N GLY A 284 8.84 -21.64 -3.38
CA GLY A 284 8.00 -22.82 -3.57
C GLY A 284 8.06 -23.43 -4.97
N ASP A 285 7.46 -24.61 -5.12
CA ASP A 285 7.34 -25.29 -6.42
C ASP A 285 6.18 -24.75 -7.26
N ASN A 286 5.33 -23.94 -6.67
CA ASN A 286 4.27 -23.19 -7.34
C ASN A 286 3.94 -21.91 -6.57
N TRP A 287 3.19 -21.00 -7.20
CA TRP A 287 2.90 -19.68 -6.62
C TRP A 287 2.07 -19.73 -5.33
N MET A 288 1.38 -20.83 -5.03
CA MET A 288 0.69 -20.97 -3.75
C MET A 288 1.65 -21.31 -2.61
N GLU A 289 2.73 -22.04 -2.88
CA GLU A 289 3.73 -22.43 -1.87
C GLU A 289 4.69 -21.30 -1.51
N THR A 290 4.75 -20.24 -2.31
CA THR A 290 5.50 -19.02 -1.97
C THR A 290 4.75 -18.10 -0.99
N LYS A 291 3.63 -18.54 -0.42
CA LYS A 291 2.74 -17.73 0.43
C LYS A 291 2.61 -18.26 1.85
#